data_AF-A0A674MSD7-F1
#
_entry.id   AF-A0A674MSD7-F1
#
_cell.length_a   1.000
_cell.length_b   1.000
_cell.length_c   1.000
_cell.angle_alpha   90.00
_cell.angle_beta   90.00
_cell.angle_gamma   90.00
#
_symmetry.space_group_name_H-M   'P 1'
#
loop_
_entity.id
_entity.type
_entity.pdbx_description
1 polymer ?
#
loop_
_entity_poly.entity_id
_entity_poly.type
_entity_poly.pdbx_seq_one_letter_code
_entity_poly.pdbx_strand_id
1 'polypeptide(L)'
;MRLFRNVKSSERGLIMSSKRCTLGSSSEIHTKLGSLRGKYESVKGKDTGVHAYLGVPFAKPPVGPALRLAAPGGLGRSERRHQATTDVRHFLYLNIYTPAKRPENAKLPVMVWIHGGGYVMGSASTYSGNCCQEDYTFFGPDPSAGGISVSLLLLSPLSEGLFHRAIAESGTAPTYALAKVTFLPFMTGVNNHEGSFLLAQVRGNLKTFCPRLRFLPCVYSNLCSPGAVWCFLPSMVFCDYFYAGAPVYLYGFQHSPSFLKDKRPSFVKSDHGDEIYSVFGYCFANIFILGACSEEDEQLNKIMMSYWGNFARTGSPNGQGLVHWPKYGEKEDYLAIDAKNQNVFQGLKKDKFVVLTQTPPENFKEQKDSRHTEF
;
A
#
# COMPACT_ATOMS: atom_id res chain seq x y z
N MET A 1 -64.48 -0.34 38.08
CA MET A 1 -63.70 -0.80 36.90
C MET A 1 -62.52 -1.60 37.47
N ARG A 2 -62.51 -2.96 37.57
CA ARG A 2 -62.66 -4.01 36.53
C ARG A 2 -61.85 -3.61 35.28
N LEU A 3 -60.88 -4.34 34.72
CA LEU A 3 -60.67 -5.80 34.61
C LEU A 3 -59.27 -6.09 34.02
N PHE A 4 -58.80 -7.32 34.27
CA PHE A 4 -57.68 -8.06 33.70
C PHE A 4 -57.51 -8.04 32.16
N ARG A 5 -56.24 -8.21 31.69
CA ARG A 5 -55.72 -9.24 30.74
C ARG A 5 -54.28 -8.86 30.31
N ASN A 6 -53.21 -9.50 30.80
CA ASN A 6 -52.62 -10.77 30.34
C ASN A 6 -52.63 -11.00 28.82
N VAL A 7 -51.47 -10.84 28.17
CA VAL A 7 -50.89 -11.84 27.25
C VAL A 7 -49.39 -11.93 27.53
N LYS A 8 -48.90 -13.16 27.73
CA LYS A 8 -47.52 -13.59 27.99
C LYS A 8 -46.90 -14.18 26.70
N SER A 9 -45.57 -14.26 26.72
CA SER A 9 -44.65 -15.04 25.86
C SER A 9 -44.38 -14.40 24.50
N SER A 10 -43.16 -14.36 23.95
CA SER A 10 -41.83 -14.95 24.21
C SER A 10 -40.89 -14.06 23.35
N GLU A 11 -39.62 -13.74 23.58
CA GLU A 11 -38.47 -14.53 24.01
C GLU A 11 -37.27 -13.55 24.05
N ARG A 12 -36.47 -13.61 25.12
CA ARG A 12 -35.03 -13.24 25.20
C ARG A 12 -34.56 -11.98 24.46
N GLY A 13 -34.75 -10.83 25.09
CA GLY A 13 -33.85 -9.69 24.88
C GLY A 13 -32.46 -10.05 25.41
N LEU A 14 -31.49 -10.22 24.50
CA LEU A 14 -30.08 -10.31 24.84
C LEU A 14 -29.69 -8.97 25.48
N ILE A 15 -29.52 -8.97 26.79
CA ILE A 15 -28.97 -7.84 27.55
C ILE A 15 -27.58 -7.59 26.96
N MET A 16 -27.46 -6.55 26.13
CA MET A 16 -26.16 -6.00 25.77
C MET A 16 -25.54 -5.45 27.05
N SER A 17 -24.71 -6.29 27.65
CA SER A 17 -23.78 -5.91 28.71
C SER A 17 -22.98 -4.70 28.20
N SER A 18 -23.23 -3.54 28.79
CA SER A 18 -22.31 -2.42 28.70
C SER A 18 -21.03 -2.84 29.41
N LYS A 19 -20.11 -3.43 28.64
CA LYS A 19 -18.72 -3.53 29.08
C LYS A 19 -18.21 -2.10 29.19
N ARG A 20 -18.20 -1.62 30.44
CA ARG A 20 -17.36 -0.55 30.97
C ARG A 20 -16.13 -0.40 30.08
N CYS A 21 -16.06 0.72 29.36
CA CYS A 21 -14.84 1.15 28.68
C CYS A 21 -13.82 1.35 29.79
N THR A 22 -12.92 0.38 29.98
CA THR A 22 -11.79 0.55 30.87
C THR A 22 -10.97 1.69 30.29
N LEU A 23 -10.78 2.74 31.09
CA LEU A 23 -9.93 3.87 30.77
C LEU A 23 -8.53 3.33 30.49
N GLY A 24 -8.22 3.05 29.22
CA GLY A 24 -6.88 2.69 28.81
C GLY A 24 -5.97 3.85 29.18
N SER A 25 -4.90 3.59 29.92
CA SER A 25 -3.94 4.59 30.37
C SER A 25 -3.52 5.48 29.19
N SER A 26 -3.93 6.76 29.19
CA SER A 26 -3.54 7.68 28.12
C SER A 26 -2.04 7.92 28.19
N SER A 27 -1.31 7.61 27.12
CA SER A 27 0.12 7.91 27.04
C SER A 27 0.31 9.34 26.56
N GLU A 28 0.98 10.18 27.35
CA GLU A 28 1.34 11.54 26.95
C GLU A 28 2.83 11.59 26.60
N ILE A 29 3.17 12.15 25.44
CA ILE A 29 4.55 12.33 25.00
C ILE A 29 4.83 13.79 24.70
N HIS A 30 5.97 14.31 25.16
CA HIS A 30 6.37 15.69 24.90
C HIS A 30 7.30 15.75 23.69
N THR A 31 6.90 16.53 22.69
CA THR A 31 7.70 16.80 21.48
C THR A 31 8.15 18.25 21.46
N LYS A 32 9.09 18.60 20.57
CA LYS A 32 9.50 20.00 20.33
C LYS A 32 8.33 20.90 19.88
N LEU A 33 7.24 20.30 19.38
CA LEU A 33 6.08 21.02 18.85
C LEU A 33 4.89 21.03 19.82
N GLY A 34 4.93 20.27 20.92
CA GLY A 34 3.84 20.15 21.89
C GLY A 34 3.66 18.72 22.43
N SER A 35 2.71 18.54 23.35
CA SER A 35 2.46 17.27 24.05
C SER A 35 1.40 16.40 23.37
N LEU A 36 1.76 15.26 22.76
CA LEU A 36 0.76 14.40 22.12
C LEU A 36 0.13 13.45 23.14
N ARG A 37 -1.21 13.37 23.14
CA ARG A 37 -1.97 12.37 23.89
C ARG A 37 -2.36 11.22 22.96
N GLY A 38 -1.94 10.01 23.32
CA GLY A 38 -2.23 8.79 22.58
C GLY A 38 -3.22 7.88 23.31
N LYS A 39 -3.70 6.88 22.58
CA LYS A 39 -4.57 5.82 23.07
C LYS A 39 -3.83 4.49 23.03
N TYR A 40 -3.99 3.67 24.07
CA TYR A 40 -3.53 2.28 24.04
C TYR A 40 -4.50 1.42 23.23
N GLU A 41 -3.97 0.62 22.32
CA GLU A 41 -4.72 -0.34 21.49
C GLU A 41 -4.13 -1.74 21.64
N SER A 42 -4.98 -2.72 21.94
CA SER A 42 -4.55 -4.12 22.01
C SER A 42 -4.33 -4.69 20.62
N VAL A 43 -3.38 -5.62 20.50
CA VAL A 43 -3.06 -6.34 19.27
C VAL A 43 -3.36 -7.82 19.48
N LYS A 44 -4.09 -8.44 18.56
CA LYS A 44 -4.46 -9.85 18.67
C LYS A 44 -3.20 -10.73 18.67
N GLY A 45 -3.14 -11.70 19.60
CA GLY A 45 -2.01 -12.63 19.72
C GLY A 45 -0.75 -12.03 20.36
N LYS A 46 -0.86 -10.87 21.02
CA LYS A 46 0.24 -10.25 21.79
C LYS A 46 -0.23 -9.84 23.18
N ASP A 47 0.63 -10.07 24.18
CA ASP A 47 0.38 -9.63 25.56
C ASP A 47 0.46 -8.10 25.73
N THR A 48 1.18 -7.44 24.82
CA THR A 48 1.37 -5.99 24.81
C THR A 48 0.85 -5.39 23.52
N GLY A 49 0.14 -4.28 23.65
CA GLY A 49 -0.41 -3.50 22.54
C GLY A 49 0.51 -2.41 22.03
N VAL A 50 -0.10 -1.42 21.39
CA VAL A 50 0.54 -0.23 20.83
C VAL A 50 -0.07 1.04 21.42
N HIS A 51 0.71 2.12 21.44
CA HIS A 51 0.17 3.47 21.59
C HIS A 51 -0.06 4.08 20.21
N ALA A 52 -1.29 4.50 19.95
CA ALA A 52 -1.71 5.18 18.74
C ALA A 52 -1.89 6.68 19.01
N TYR A 53 -1.24 7.52 18.19
CA TYR A 53 -1.40 8.97 18.17
C TYR A 53 -1.95 9.36 16.80
N LEU A 54 -3.22 9.72 16.74
CA LEU A 54 -3.94 9.93 15.48
C LEU A 54 -4.16 11.42 15.23
N GLY A 55 -4.14 11.82 13.95
CA GLY A 55 -4.41 13.19 13.55
C GLY A 55 -3.35 14.20 14.02
N VAL A 56 -2.08 13.77 14.10
CA VAL A 56 -0.98 14.65 14.52
C VAL A 56 -0.69 15.63 13.38
N PRO A 57 -0.90 16.95 13.55
CA PRO A 57 -0.64 17.92 12.49
C PRO A 57 0.86 18.01 12.22
N PHE A 58 1.25 18.07 10.94
CA PHE A 58 2.66 18.27 10.55
C PHE A 58 2.87 19.53 9.68
N ALA A 59 1.80 20.10 9.13
CA ALA A 59 1.86 21.33 8.33
C ALA A 59 0.59 22.16 8.50
N LYS A 60 0.66 23.44 8.09
CA LYS A 60 -0.48 24.36 8.11
C LYS A 60 -1.62 23.84 7.22
N PRO A 61 -2.89 24.07 7.61
CA PRO A 61 -4.04 23.88 6.74
C PRO A 61 -3.88 24.57 5.37
N PRO A 62 -4.04 23.85 4.24
CA PRO A 62 -3.92 24.44 2.90
C PRO A 62 -5.25 25.11 2.49
N VAL A 63 -5.79 25.97 3.36
CA VAL A 63 -7.07 26.65 3.18
C VAL A 63 -6.88 28.12 2.83
N GLY A 64 -7.82 28.66 2.05
CA GLY A 64 -7.76 30.04 1.55
C GLY A 64 -6.88 30.21 0.32
N PRO A 65 -6.95 31.38 -0.33
CA PRO A 65 -6.33 31.64 -1.63
C PRO A 65 -4.79 31.68 -1.58
N ALA A 66 -4.21 32.03 -0.44
CA ALA A 66 -2.75 32.13 -0.29
C ALA A 66 -2.05 30.77 -0.06
N LEU A 67 -2.78 29.77 0.48
CA LEU A 67 -2.20 28.48 0.87
C LEU A 67 -2.66 27.31 -0.01
N ARG A 68 -3.80 27.44 -0.69
CA ARG A 68 -4.27 26.42 -1.64
C ARG A 68 -3.34 26.38 -2.85
N LEU A 69 -2.87 25.18 -3.22
CA LEU A 69 -1.89 24.92 -4.29
C LEU A 69 -0.48 25.50 -4.02
N ALA A 70 -0.20 26.00 -2.82
CA ALA A 70 1.13 26.40 -2.41
C ALA A 70 1.87 25.25 -1.72
N ALA A 71 3.21 25.35 -1.64
CA ALA A 71 4.00 24.44 -0.83
C ALA A 71 3.56 24.50 0.65
N PRO A 72 3.50 23.36 1.36
CA PRO A 72 3.03 23.33 2.74
C PRO A 72 3.96 24.13 3.67
N GLY A 73 3.38 25.08 4.40
CA GLY A 73 4.09 25.87 5.41
C GLY A 73 4.21 25.15 6.76
N GLY A 74 5.28 25.43 7.51
CA GLY A 74 5.47 24.90 8.86
C GLY A 74 4.42 25.41 9.87
N LEU A 75 4.14 24.62 10.91
CA LEU A 75 3.09 24.89 11.90
C LEU A 75 3.32 26.19 12.68
N GLY A 76 2.25 26.98 12.83
CA GLY A 76 2.25 28.15 13.71
C GLY A 76 2.09 27.76 15.19
N ARG A 77 1.94 28.76 16.07
CA ARG A 77 1.84 28.57 17.53
C ARG A 77 0.46 28.08 17.97
N SER A 78 -0.60 28.49 17.25
CA SER A 78 -1.99 28.07 17.47
C SER A 78 -2.23 26.62 17.05
N GLU A 79 -1.71 26.23 15.89
CA GLU A 79 -1.88 24.87 15.34
C GLU A 79 -1.12 23.83 16.17
N ARG A 80 -0.02 24.22 16.81
CA ARG A 80 0.69 23.39 17.79
C ARG A 80 -0.12 23.08 19.05
N ARG A 81 -1.10 23.93 19.39
CA ARG A 81 -1.91 23.82 20.61
C ARG A 81 -3.24 23.09 20.37
N HIS A 82 -3.73 23.06 19.13
CA HIS A 82 -4.89 22.26 18.74
C HIS A 82 -4.50 20.79 18.56
N GLN A 83 -4.30 20.12 19.70
CA GLN A 83 -4.29 18.67 19.78
C GLN A 83 -5.72 18.13 19.69
N ALA A 84 -5.93 17.16 18.79
CA ALA A 84 -7.07 16.24 18.78
C ALA A 84 -8.46 16.90 18.84
N THR A 85 -8.69 18.01 18.14
CA THR A 85 -10.05 18.47 17.85
C THR A 85 -10.59 17.72 16.64
N THR A 86 -11.79 17.18 16.77
CA THR A 86 -12.50 16.27 15.86
C THR A 86 -12.77 16.78 14.44
N ASP A 87 -12.24 17.95 14.04
CA ASP A 87 -12.31 18.43 12.66
C ASP A 87 -10.93 18.44 11.98
N VAL A 88 -10.44 17.23 11.68
CA VAL A 88 -9.20 16.99 10.93
C VAL A 88 -9.32 17.31 9.44
N ARG A 89 -10.52 17.68 8.94
CA ARG A 89 -10.81 17.85 7.50
C ARG A 89 -9.97 18.93 6.82
N HIS A 90 -9.34 19.80 7.61
CA HIS A 90 -8.57 20.94 7.10
C HIS A 90 -7.06 20.84 7.37
N PHE A 91 -6.59 19.85 8.13
CA PHE A 91 -5.18 19.74 8.49
C PHE A 91 -4.45 18.69 7.65
N LEU A 92 -3.17 18.93 7.39
CA LEU A 92 -2.23 17.92 6.93
C LEU A 92 -1.70 17.19 8.16
N TYR A 93 -2.13 15.93 8.32
CA TYR A 93 -1.87 15.13 9.52
C TYR A 93 -1.20 13.80 9.21
N LEU A 94 -0.59 13.22 10.24
CA LEU A 94 -0.05 11.86 10.23
C LEU A 94 -0.55 11.08 11.45
N ASN A 95 -0.52 9.75 11.33
CA ASN A 95 -0.84 8.82 12.41
C ASN A 95 0.44 8.11 12.84
N ILE A 96 0.65 7.93 14.14
CA ILE A 96 1.84 7.29 14.72
C ILE A 96 1.41 6.09 15.56
N TYR A 97 2.03 4.94 15.32
CA TYR A 97 1.90 3.74 16.13
C TYR A 97 3.25 3.36 16.70
N THR A 98 3.33 3.15 18.01
CA THR A 98 4.55 2.70 18.69
C THR A 98 4.23 1.53 19.62
N PRO A 99 5.09 0.50 19.71
CA PRO A 99 4.93 -0.56 20.71
C PRO A 99 4.82 0.02 22.12
N ALA A 100 3.87 -0.46 22.92
CA ALA A 100 3.65 0.04 24.28
C ALA A 100 4.76 -0.37 25.24
N LYS A 101 5.24 -1.62 25.11
CA LYS A 101 6.39 -2.11 25.85
C LYS A 101 7.64 -1.96 24.98
N ARG A 102 8.51 -1.03 25.34
CA ARG A 102 9.83 -0.84 24.72
C ARG A 102 10.92 -0.80 25.80
N PRO A 103 12.12 -1.33 25.52
CA PRO A 103 13.25 -1.10 26.40
C PRO A 103 13.52 0.40 26.50
N GLU A 104 13.95 0.84 27.68
CA GLU A 104 14.31 2.23 27.91
C GLU A 104 15.43 2.65 26.94
N ASN A 105 15.28 3.80 26.30
CA ASN A 105 16.20 4.32 25.28
C ASN A 105 16.38 3.49 23.98
N ALA A 106 15.54 2.46 23.74
CA ALA A 106 15.61 1.71 22.50
C ALA A 106 15.28 2.58 21.28
N LYS A 107 16.20 2.63 20.31
CA LYS A 107 15.97 3.22 18.98
C LYS A 107 15.34 2.17 18.07
N LEU A 108 14.04 2.24 17.90
CA LEU A 108 13.30 1.37 16.97
C LEU A 108 13.37 1.91 15.54
N PRO A 109 13.39 1.04 14.51
CA PRO A 109 13.24 1.49 13.13
C PRO A 109 11.86 2.14 12.95
N VAL A 110 11.82 3.22 12.17
CA VAL A 110 10.57 3.92 11.81
C VAL A 110 10.23 3.57 10.37
N MET A 111 8.98 3.14 10.15
CA MET A 111 8.42 2.93 8.81
C MET A 111 7.35 3.99 8.56
N VAL A 112 7.50 4.75 7.48
CA VAL A 112 6.54 5.78 7.07
C VAL A 112 5.81 5.27 5.83
N TRP A 113 4.48 5.18 5.92
CA TRP A 113 3.63 4.73 4.83
C TRP A 113 3.04 5.90 4.05
N ILE A 114 3.13 5.85 2.72
CA ILE A 114 2.47 6.78 1.81
C ILE A 114 1.40 5.98 1.07
N HIS A 115 0.14 6.37 1.25
CA HIS A 115 -0.97 5.62 0.67
C HIS A 115 -1.03 5.75 -0.86
N GLY A 116 -1.65 4.75 -1.48
CA GLY A 116 -2.00 4.73 -2.90
C GLY A 116 -3.25 5.55 -3.25
N GLY A 117 -3.82 5.28 -4.42
CA GLY A 117 -5.07 5.90 -4.88
C GLY A 117 -4.90 6.93 -6.00
N GLY A 118 -3.84 6.79 -6.80
CA GLY A 118 -3.68 7.49 -8.08
C GLY A 118 -3.61 9.00 -7.97
N TYR A 119 -3.18 9.52 -6.81
CA TYR A 119 -3.18 10.95 -6.48
C TYR A 119 -4.57 11.61 -6.45
N VAL A 120 -5.65 10.84 -6.57
CA VAL A 120 -7.04 11.33 -6.62
C VAL A 120 -7.88 10.90 -5.43
N MET A 121 -7.47 9.83 -4.75
CA MET A 121 -8.14 9.28 -3.57
C MET A 121 -7.14 8.63 -2.61
N GLY A 122 -7.62 8.13 -1.48
CA GLY A 122 -6.83 7.43 -0.47
C GLY A 122 -6.69 8.23 0.83
N SER A 123 -6.33 7.52 1.92
CA SER A 123 -6.17 8.11 3.24
C SER A 123 -5.22 7.27 4.10
N ALA A 124 -4.46 7.92 4.98
CA ALA A 124 -3.63 7.22 5.97
C ALA A 124 -4.47 6.44 7.00
N SER A 125 -5.70 6.87 7.27
CA SER A 125 -6.59 6.22 8.24
C SER A 125 -7.20 4.92 7.73
N THR A 126 -7.10 4.65 6.42
CA THR A 126 -7.56 3.41 5.80
C THR A 126 -6.81 2.17 6.30
N TYR A 127 -5.56 2.35 6.72
CA TYR A 127 -4.70 1.27 7.24
C TYR A 127 -4.70 1.21 8.77
N SER A 128 -5.49 2.08 9.43
CA SER A 128 -5.64 2.09 10.87
C SER A 128 -6.61 1.00 11.31
N GLY A 129 -6.15 0.09 12.19
CA GLY A 129 -6.93 -1.07 12.67
C GLY A 129 -8.23 -0.77 13.44
N ASN A 130 -8.64 0.50 13.53
CA ASN A 130 -9.83 0.97 14.25
C ASN A 130 -10.79 1.82 13.40
N CYS A 131 -10.56 1.98 12.09
CA CYS A 131 -11.48 2.78 11.28
C CYS A 131 -12.69 1.95 10.82
N CYS A 132 -13.89 2.44 11.14
CA CYS A 132 -15.10 2.11 10.40
C CYS A 132 -14.90 2.61 8.97
N GLN A 133 -14.56 1.73 8.04
CA GLN A 133 -14.76 2.02 6.64
C GLN A 133 -16.25 1.83 6.34
N GLU A 134 -16.94 2.95 6.11
CA GLU A 134 -17.99 2.98 5.08
C GLU A 134 -17.43 2.23 3.85
N ASP A 135 -18.24 1.39 3.20
CA ASP A 135 -17.89 0.49 2.09
C ASP A 135 -17.18 1.18 0.90
N TYR A 136 -15.93 1.61 1.09
CA TYR A 136 -15.07 2.06 0.01
C TYR A 136 -14.32 0.85 -0.50
N THR A 137 -15.01 0.10 -1.36
CA THR A 137 -14.30 -0.84 -2.23
C THR A 137 -13.37 -0.02 -3.11
N PHE A 138 -12.06 -0.25 -2.98
CA PHE A 138 -11.02 0.50 -3.68
C PHE A 138 -11.20 0.37 -5.19
N PHE A 139 -11.73 1.40 -5.84
CA PHE A 139 -11.86 1.47 -7.29
C PHE A 139 -11.40 2.82 -7.79
N GLY A 140 -10.12 2.89 -8.14
CA GLY A 140 -9.51 3.96 -8.90
C GLY A 140 -8.44 3.38 -9.83
N PRO A 141 -8.11 4.04 -10.95
CA PRO A 141 -7.25 3.48 -11.99
C PRO A 141 -5.78 3.26 -11.59
N ASP A 142 -5.36 3.54 -10.36
CA ASP A 142 -4.00 3.24 -9.91
C ASP A 142 -3.81 3.23 -8.37
N PRO A 143 -3.83 2.08 -7.68
CA PRO A 143 -3.48 2.02 -6.26
C PRO A 143 -1.97 2.21 -5.98
N SER A 144 -1.12 2.38 -6.99
CA SER A 144 0.35 2.39 -6.88
C SER A 144 0.99 3.75 -6.55
N ALA A 145 0.21 4.83 -6.50
CA ALA A 145 0.74 6.19 -6.30
C ALA A 145 1.65 6.33 -5.05
N GLY A 146 1.48 5.48 -4.03
CA GLY A 146 2.37 5.40 -2.88
C GLY A 146 3.80 4.96 -3.25
N GLY A 147 3.94 3.85 -3.98
CA GLY A 147 5.23 3.36 -4.48
C GLY A 147 5.90 4.31 -5.46
N ILE A 148 5.11 4.93 -6.35
CA ILE A 148 5.59 6.00 -7.24
C ILE A 148 6.10 7.19 -6.42
N SER A 149 5.39 7.60 -5.37
CA SER A 149 5.85 8.70 -4.50
C SER A 149 7.16 8.35 -3.79
N VAL A 150 7.30 7.14 -3.26
CA VAL A 150 8.55 6.69 -2.62
C VAL A 150 9.73 6.71 -3.59
N SER A 151 9.53 6.21 -4.81
CA SER A 151 10.58 6.24 -5.84
C SER A 151 10.91 7.66 -6.31
N LEU A 152 9.94 8.57 -6.43
CA LEU A 152 10.21 9.99 -6.67
C LEU A 152 11.02 10.64 -5.54
N LEU A 153 10.82 10.23 -4.28
CA LEU A 153 11.64 10.71 -3.15
C LEU A 153 13.10 10.22 -3.24
N LEU A 154 13.38 9.05 -3.84
CA LEU A 154 14.76 8.62 -4.12
C LEU A 154 15.44 9.47 -5.19
N LEU A 155 14.66 9.99 -6.13
CA LEU A 155 15.13 10.80 -7.26
C LEU A 155 15.18 12.31 -6.94
N SER A 156 14.60 12.74 -5.83
CA SER A 156 14.52 14.16 -5.46
C SER A 156 15.67 14.57 -4.54
N PRO A 157 16.44 15.62 -4.87
CA PRO A 157 17.47 16.15 -3.98
C PRO A 157 16.89 16.78 -2.70
N LEU A 158 15.61 17.17 -2.70
CA LEU A 158 14.94 17.76 -1.53
C LEU A 158 14.72 16.75 -0.41
N SER A 159 14.80 15.46 -0.71
CA SER A 159 14.62 14.37 0.25
C SER A 159 15.93 13.65 0.60
N GLU A 160 17.06 14.13 0.10
CA GLU A 160 18.39 13.61 0.42
C GLU A 160 18.62 13.65 1.95
N GLY A 161 18.93 12.48 2.54
CA GLY A 161 19.17 12.34 3.98
C GLY A 161 17.92 12.26 4.87
N LEU A 162 16.69 12.33 4.33
CA LEU A 162 15.46 12.22 5.14
C LEU A 162 15.10 10.78 5.52
N PHE A 163 15.52 9.80 4.73
CA PHE A 163 15.26 8.39 4.95
C PHE A 163 16.48 7.56 4.53
N HIS A 164 16.52 6.31 4.98
CA HIS A 164 17.70 5.45 4.84
C HIS A 164 17.46 4.26 3.91
N ARG A 165 16.20 3.93 3.64
CA ARG A 165 15.73 2.75 2.91
C ARG A 165 14.37 3.05 2.29
N ALA A 166 14.07 2.41 1.17
CA ALA A 166 12.80 2.63 0.46
C ALA A 166 12.16 1.30 0.06
N ILE A 167 10.84 1.24 0.15
CA ILE A 167 10.02 0.12 -0.31
C ILE A 167 8.98 0.69 -1.26
N ALA A 168 8.92 0.22 -2.50
CA ALA A 168 7.90 0.60 -3.47
C ALA A 168 7.05 -0.63 -3.82
N GLU A 169 5.78 -0.61 -3.45
CA GLU A 169 4.86 -1.72 -3.66
C GLU A 169 4.03 -1.48 -4.91
N SER A 170 4.15 -2.37 -5.89
CA SER A 170 3.33 -2.41 -7.10
C SER A 170 3.39 -1.15 -7.96
N GLY A 171 4.50 -0.39 -7.91
CA GLY A 171 4.89 0.58 -8.93
C GLY A 171 5.92 1.62 -8.49
N THR A 172 6.54 2.23 -9.50
CA THR A 172 7.73 3.07 -9.38
C THR A 172 7.69 4.19 -10.42
N ALA A 173 8.47 5.24 -10.17
CA ALA A 173 8.58 6.37 -11.06
C ALA A 173 9.16 5.94 -12.42
N PRO A 174 8.63 6.47 -13.54
CA PRO A 174 9.23 6.25 -14.84
C PRO A 174 10.63 6.89 -14.85
N THR A 175 11.67 6.05 -14.90
CA THR A 175 13.09 6.43 -14.78
C THR A 175 13.62 7.28 -15.93
N TYR A 176 12.83 7.54 -16.98
CA TYR A 176 13.17 8.46 -18.07
C TYR A 176 13.38 9.92 -17.60
N ALA A 177 13.02 10.25 -16.36
CA ALA A 177 13.32 11.54 -15.73
C ALA A 177 14.70 11.50 -15.03
N LEU A 178 15.76 11.79 -15.79
CA LEU A 178 17.14 11.91 -15.31
C LEU A 178 17.28 13.05 -14.29
N ALA A 179 17.35 12.71 -13.01
CA ALA A 179 17.76 13.59 -11.91
C ALA A 179 18.87 12.91 -11.08
N LYS A 180 19.58 13.68 -10.25
CA LYS A 180 20.56 13.15 -9.28
C LYS A 180 19.88 12.10 -8.39
N VAL A 181 20.40 10.88 -8.36
CA VAL A 181 19.78 9.75 -7.66
C VAL A 181 20.45 9.50 -6.31
N THR A 182 19.62 9.30 -5.27
CA THR A 182 20.09 8.81 -3.97
C THR A 182 20.03 7.28 -3.96
N PHE A 183 21.18 6.63 -3.99
CA PHE A 183 21.26 5.17 -3.91
C PHE A 183 21.16 4.70 -2.45
N LEU A 184 20.02 4.09 -2.11
CA LEU A 184 19.73 3.51 -0.81
C LEU A 184 19.28 2.06 -0.99
N PRO A 185 19.40 1.19 0.03
CA PRO A 185 18.77 -0.12 0.00
C PRO A 185 17.29 0.01 -0.39
N PHE A 186 16.91 -0.73 -1.41
CA PHE A 186 15.60 -0.61 -2.06
C PHE A 186 14.93 -1.98 -2.17
N MET A 187 13.64 -2.03 -1.89
CA MET A 187 12.82 -3.23 -2.08
C MET A 187 11.62 -2.85 -2.94
N THR A 188 11.29 -3.68 -3.92
CA THR A 188 10.14 -3.46 -4.77
C THR A 188 9.57 -4.78 -5.24
N GLY A 189 8.34 -4.76 -5.75
CA GLY A 189 7.73 -5.93 -6.36
C GLY A 189 6.39 -5.61 -6.94
N VAL A 190 5.80 -6.63 -7.57
CA VAL A 190 4.48 -6.54 -8.18
C VAL A 190 3.68 -7.80 -7.89
N ASN A 191 2.37 -7.67 -8.01
CA ASN A 191 1.46 -8.80 -7.90
C ASN A 191 1.40 -9.56 -9.22
N ASN A 192 1.19 -10.87 -9.15
CA ASN A 192 1.26 -11.68 -10.36
C ASN A 192 0.12 -11.38 -11.35
N HIS A 193 -1.01 -10.83 -10.91
CA HIS A 193 -2.17 -10.52 -11.75
C HIS A 193 -2.57 -9.04 -11.69
N GLU A 194 -1.59 -8.12 -11.74
CA GLU A 194 -1.86 -6.67 -11.78
C GLU A 194 -2.95 -6.27 -12.78
N GLY A 195 -4.02 -5.67 -12.28
CA GLY A 195 -5.14 -5.15 -13.08
C GLY A 195 -6.13 -6.20 -13.58
N SER A 196 -6.07 -7.44 -13.11
CA SER A 196 -7.01 -8.50 -13.49
C SER A 196 -8.43 -8.26 -12.97
N PHE A 197 -8.59 -7.64 -11.80
CA PHE A 197 -9.91 -7.28 -11.28
C PHE A 197 -10.50 -6.07 -12.01
N LEU A 198 -9.68 -5.07 -12.34
CA LEU A 198 -10.10 -3.94 -13.19
C LEU A 198 -10.60 -4.45 -14.55
N LEU A 199 -9.87 -5.38 -15.17
CA LEU A 199 -10.31 -6.03 -16.41
C LEU A 199 -11.63 -6.80 -16.23
N ALA A 200 -11.85 -7.45 -15.08
CA ALA A 200 -13.13 -8.11 -14.79
C ALA A 200 -14.30 -7.12 -14.75
N GLN A 201 -14.11 -5.94 -14.15
CA GLN A 201 -15.13 -4.89 -14.10
C GLN A 201 -15.40 -4.26 -15.47
N VAL A 202 -14.34 -4.02 -16.26
CA VAL A 202 -14.45 -3.38 -17.57
C VAL A 202 -14.89 -4.38 -18.66
N ARG A 203 -14.76 -5.70 -18.46
CA ARG A 203 -15.28 -6.74 -19.38
C ARG A 203 -16.79 -6.68 -19.59
N GLY A 204 -17.55 -6.13 -18.65
CA GLY A 204 -18.97 -5.80 -18.87
C GLY A 204 -19.21 -4.66 -19.88
N ASN A 205 -18.18 -3.85 -20.18
CA ASN A 205 -18.23 -2.62 -20.97
C ASN A 205 -17.13 -2.54 -22.06
N LEU A 206 -16.52 -3.66 -22.45
CA LEU A 206 -15.35 -3.67 -23.34
C LEU A 206 -15.64 -3.21 -24.78
N LYS A 207 -16.92 -3.01 -25.14
CA LYS A 207 -17.33 -2.37 -26.41
C LYS A 207 -17.21 -0.84 -26.40
N THR A 208 -17.16 -0.18 -25.24
CA THR A 208 -17.22 1.29 -25.13
C THR A 208 -15.88 1.95 -24.79
N PHE A 209 -14.90 1.23 -24.22
CA PHE A 209 -13.70 1.86 -23.67
C PHE A 209 -12.54 2.08 -24.65
N CYS A 210 -12.55 1.48 -25.85
CA CYS A 210 -11.46 1.67 -26.82
C CYS A 210 -11.91 1.52 -28.29
N PRO A 211 -12.45 2.57 -28.94
CA PRO A 211 -12.72 2.54 -30.38
C PRO A 211 -11.49 2.87 -31.25
N ARG A 212 -10.35 3.32 -30.68
CA ARG A 212 -9.28 4.01 -31.43
C ARG A 212 -7.84 3.55 -31.22
N LEU A 213 -7.58 2.43 -30.56
CA LEU A 213 -6.22 1.87 -30.48
C LEU A 213 -6.08 0.69 -31.46
N ARG A 214 -5.33 0.89 -32.56
CA ARG A 214 -4.88 -0.15 -33.51
C ARG A 214 -3.86 -1.15 -32.90
N PHE A 215 -3.94 -1.40 -31.59
CA PHE A 215 -3.09 -2.34 -30.84
C PHE A 215 -3.78 -3.68 -30.56
N LEU A 216 -4.74 -4.08 -31.41
CA LEU A 216 -5.56 -5.28 -31.16
C LEU A 216 -4.74 -6.57 -30.90
N PRO A 217 -3.61 -6.86 -31.54
CA PRO A 217 -2.88 -8.10 -31.25
C PRO A 217 -2.24 -8.15 -29.84
N CYS A 218 -1.82 -7.00 -29.27
CA CYS A 218 -1.13 -6.95 -27.97
C CYS A 218 -2.10 -6.92 -26.77
N VAL A 219 -3.28 -6.30 -26.94
CA VAL A 219 -4.29 -6.20 -25.89
C VAL A 219 -4.98 -7.55 -25.65
N TYR A 220 -5.17 -8.35 -26.70
CA TYR A 220 -5.81 -9.68 -26.59
C TYR A 220 -4.86 -10.78 -26.10
N SER A 221 -3.54 -10.57 -26.13
CA SER A 221 -2.52 -11.56 -25.74
C SER A 221 -2.04 -11.45 -24.28
N ASN A 222 -2.71 -10.65 -23.43
CA ASN A 222 -2.31 -10.36 -22.03
C ASN A 222 -0.88 -9.76 -21.90
N LEU A 223 -0.26 -9.33 -23.01
CA LEU A 223 1.09 -8.77 -23.07
C LEU A 223 1.08 -7.27 -22.74
N CYS A 224 0.10 -6.52 -23.25
CA CYS A 224 -0.12 -5.10 -22.96
C CYS A 224 -1.25 -4.87 -21.93
N SER A 225 -1.36 -5.70 -20.88
CA SER A 225 -2.36 -5.42 -19.83
C SER A 225 -2.01 -4.12 -19.10
N PRO A 226 -2.99 -3.37 -18.58
CA PRO A 226 -2.72 -2.16 -17.80
C PRO A 226 -1.68 -2.40 -16.70
N GLY A 227 -1.80 -3.49 -15.93
CA GLY A 227 -0.81 -3.83 -14.91
C GLY A 227 0.60 -4.11 -15.42
N ALA A 228 0.74 -4.61 -16.65
CA ALA A 228 2.05 -4.80 -17.27
C ALA A 228 2.74 -3.46 -17.58
N VAL A 229 1.98 -2.48 -18.07
CA VAL A 229 2.49 -1.16 -18.48
C VAL A 229 2.70 -0.23 -17.29
N TRP A 230 1.78 -0.24 -16.32
CA TRP A 230 1.76 0.75 -15.22
C TRP A 230 2.52 0.30 -13.97
N CYS A 231 2.59 -1.01 -13.69
CA CYS A 231 3.21 -1.52 -12.47
C CYS A 231 4.48 -2.30 -12.76
N PHE A 232 4.38 -3.32 -13.63
CA PHE A 232 5.49 -4.24 -13.89
C PHE A 232 6.66 -3.58 -14.62
N LEU A 233 6.41 -2.98 -15.80
CA LEU A 233 7.47 -2.41 -16.62
C LEU A 233 8.27 -1.33 -15.87
N PRO A 234 7.65 -0.32 -15.22
CA PRO A 234 8.40 0.68 -14.46
C PRO A 234 9.24 0.06 -13.36
N SER A 235 8.68 -0.92 -12.62
CA SER A 235 9.39 -1.58 -11.51
C SER A 235 10.65 -2.32 -11.97
N MET A 236 10.59 -3.00 -13.12
CA MET A 236 11.76 -3.65 -13.69
C MET A 236 12.82 -2.65 -14.14
N VAL A 237 12.42 -1.61 -14.90
CA VAL A 237 13.37 -0.57 -15.35
C VAL A 237 14.01 0.14 -14.15
N PHE A 238 13.25 0.38 -13.08
CA PHE A 238 13.77 0.98 -11.85
C PHE A 238 14.76 0.04 -11.14
N CYS A 239 14.47 -1.25 -11.06
CA CYS A 239 15.43 -2.23 -10.52
C CYS A 239 16.74 -2.23 -11.32
N ASP A 240 16.63 -2.30 -12.64
CA ASP A 240 17.78 -2.32 -13.57
C ASP A 240 18.66 -1.09 -13.42
N TYR A 241 18.04 0.07 -13.18
CA TYR A 241 18.76 1.30 -12.95
C TYR A 241 19.43 1.34 -11.55
N PHE A 242 18.80 0.80 -10.52
CA PHE A 242 19.24 0.96 -9.12
C PHE A 242 20.26 -0.08 -8.65
N TYR A 243 20.25 -1.31 -9.19
CA TYR A 243 21.02 -2.42 -8.59
C TYR A 243 22.54 -2.23 -8.65
N ALA A 244 23.03 -1.40 -9.59
CA ALA A 244 24.45 -1.09 -9.70
C ALA A 244 24.95 -0.20 -8.54
N GLY A 245 24.07 0.60 -7.93
CA GLY A 245 24.44 1.58 -6.90
C GLY A 245 24.02 1.21 -5.48
N ALA A 246 23.02 0.33 -5.29
CA ALA A 246 22.56 -0.08 -3.96
C ALA A 246 21.97 -1.51 -3.95
N PRO A 247 21.88 -2.15 -2.77
CA PRO A 247 21.18 -3.43 -2.64
C PRO A 247 19.71 -3.30 -3.02
N VAL A 248 19.28 -4.05 -4.04
CA VAL A 248 17.89 -4.14 -4.49
C VAL A 248 17.34 -5.53 -4.16
N TYR A 249 16.09 -5.61 -3.72
CA TYR A 249 15.37 -6.87 -3.51
C TYR A 249 14.04 -6.83 -4.26
N LEU A 250 13.84 -7.77 -5.19
CA LEU A 250 12.64 -7.88 -6.01
C LEU A 250 11.75 -9.02 -5.52
N TYR A 251 10.43 -8.81 -5.44
CA TYR A 251 9.44 -9.88 -5.24
C TYR A 251 8.39 -9.95 -6.34
N GLY A 252 7.80 -11.14 -6.48
CA GLY A 252 6.54 -11.37 -7.18
C GLY A 252 5.51 -11.96 -6.23
N PHE A 253 4.45 -11.22 -5.89
CA PHE A 253 3.43 -11.67 -4.95
C PHE A 253 2.36 -12.53 -5.64
N GLN A 254 2.10 -13.71 -5.09
CA GLN A 254 1.31 -14.76 -5.73
C GLN A 254 0.08 -15.19 -4.92
N HIS A 255 -0.05 -14.71 -3.68
CA HIS A 255 -1.14 -15.09 -2.80
C HIS A 255 -2.44 -14.35 -3.11
N SER A 256 -3.57 -15.02 -2.92
CA SER A 256 -4.90 -14.41 -3.00
C SER A 256 -5.54 -14.46 -1.62
N PRO A 257 -5.74 -13.32 -0.94
CA PRO A 257 -6.28 -13.30 0.42
C PRO A 257 -7.62 -14.03 0.51
N SER A 258 -7.79 -14.90 1.51
CA SER A 258 -8.96 -15.78 1.58
C SER A 258 -10.31 -15.04 1.52
N PHE A 259 -10.44 -13.92 2.24
CA PHE A 259 -11.66 -13.11 2.31
C PHE A 259 -12.06 -12.43 0.98
N LEU A 260 -11.16 -12.42 -0.02
CA LEU A 260 -11.42 -11.89 -1.36
C LEU A 260 -11.81 -12.96 -2.36
N LYS A 261 -11.51 -14.24 -2.09
CA LYS A 261 -11.79 -15.35 -3.02
C LYS A 261 -13.27 -15.48 -3.35
N ASP A 262 -14.14 -15.23 -2.37
CA ASP A 262 -15.60 -15.29 -2.57
C ASP A 262 -16.17 -13.98 -3.16
N LYS A 263 -15.41 -12.88 -3.09
CA LYS A 263 -15.83 -11.54 -3.57
C LYS A 263 -15.37 -11.25 -4.99
N ARG A 264 -14.46 -12.05 -5.54
CA ARG A 264 -13.85 -11.84 -6.85
C ARG A 264 -14.01 -13.08 -7.73
N PRO A 265 -14.10 -12.93 -9.07
CA PRO A 265 -14.09 -14.09 -9.96
C PRO A 265 -12.83 -14.94 -9.76
N SER A 266 -12.94 -16.26 -9.87
CA SER A 266 -11.84 -17.21 -9.59
C SER A 266 -10.60 -17.06 -10.47
N PHE A 267 -10.72 -16.37 -11.62
CA PHE A 267 -9.57 -16.04 -12.48
C PHE A 267 -8.74 -14.85 -11.96
N VAL A 268 -9.30 -14.06 -11.05
CA VAL A 268 -8.61 -12.97 -10.34
C VAL A 268 -7.86 -13.61 -9.17
N LYS A 269 -6.55 -13.78 -9.35
CA LYS A 269 -5.67 -14.38 -8.34
C LYS A 269 -5.07 -13.28 -7.45
N SER A 270 -3.75 -13.11 -7.45
CA SER A 270 -3.08 -12.02 -6.75
C SER A 270 -3.20 -10.72 -7.55
N ASP A 271 -4.24 -9.96 -7.26
CA ASP A 271 -4.55 -8.70 -7.93
C ASP A 271 -3.92 -7.51 -7.20
N HIS A 272 -3.96 -6.33 -7.82
CA HIS A 272 -3.29 -5.14 -7.34
C HIS A 272 -3.68 -4.78 -5.90
N GLY A 273 -2.68 -4.60 -5.02
CA GLY A 273 -2.87 -4.20 -3.61
C GLY A 273 -3.20 -5.34 -2.64
N ASP A 274 -3.30 -6.58 -3.11
CA ASP A 274 -3.56 -7.75 -2.24
C ASP A 274 -2.45 -8.00 -1.21
N GLU A 275 -1.20 -7.64 -1.53
CA GLU A 275 -0.03 -7.77 -0.65
C GLU A 275 -0.13 -6.86 0.58
N ILE A 276 -0.80 -5.73 0.45
CA ILE A 276 -0.91 -4.72 1.51
C ILE A 276 -1.59 -5.30 2.75
N TYR A 277 -2.58 -6.19 2.57
CA TYR A 277 -3.25 -6.88 3.68
C TYR A 277 -2.25 -7.71 4.50
N SER A 278 -1.28 -8.34 3.84
CA SER A 278 -0.25 -9.12 4.49
C SER A 278 0.88 -8.28 5.08
N VAL A 279 1.26 -7.18 4.44
CA VAL A 279 2.23 -6.21 4.96
C VAL A 279 1.74 -5.58 6.27
N PHE A 280 0.47 -5.18 6.33
CA PHE A 280 -0.14 -4.60 7.53
C PHE A 280 -0.65 -5.65 8.54
N GLY A 281 -0.59 -6.93 8.16
CA GLY A 281 -0.96 -8.04 9.04
C GLY A 281 -2.43 -8.02 9.45
N TYR A 282 -3.35 -7.93 8.49
CA TYR A 282 -4.79 -7.77 8.76
C TYR A 282 -5.37 -8.81 9.74
N CYS A 283 -4.82 -10.03 9.76
CA CYS A 283 -5.18 -11.10 10.71
C CYS A 283 -5.00 -10.75 12.19
N PHE A 284 -4.17 -9.77 12.50
CA PHE A 284 -3.85 -9.31 13.86
C PHE A 284 -4.50 -7.96 14.20
N ALA A 285 -5.13 -7.31 13.22
CA ALA A 285 -5.83 -6.05 13.37
C ALA A 285 -7.31 -6.30 13.74
N ASN A 286 -7.92 -5.40 14.52
CA ASN A 286 -9.34 -5.47 14.87
C ASN A 286 -10.23 -4.88 13.76
N ILE A 287 -10.00 -5.28 12.51
CA ILE A 287 -10.75 -4.79 11.36
C ILE A 287 -11.96 -5.71 11.14
N PHE A 288 -13.07 -5.42 11.84
CA PHE A 288 -14.32 -6.21 11.76
C PHE A 288 -14.92 -6.34 10.35
N ILE A 289 -14.53 -5.46 9.42
CA ILE A 289 -15.04 -5.40 8.04
C ILE A 289 -14.33 -6.43 7.14
N LEU A 290 -13.10 -6.80 7.49
CA LEU A 290 -12.35 -7.84 6.76
C LEU A 290 -12.79 -9.20 7.31
N GLY A 291 -13.06 -10.14 6.40
CA GLY A 291 -13.57 -11.46 6.75
C GLY A 291 -12.62 -12.25 7.66
N ALA A 292 -13.05 -13.46 8.04
CA ALA A 292 -12.23 -14.34 8.86
C ALA A 292 -10.85 -14.57 8.22
N CYS A 293 -9.79 -14.48 9.04
CA CYS A 293 -8.43 -14.80 8.62
C CYS A 293 -8.22 -16.32 8.63
N SER A 294 -7.70 -16.87 7.54
CA SER A 294 -7.31 -18.28 7.47
C SER A 294 -5.92 -18.51 8.08
N GLU A 295 -5.59 -19.75 8.43
CA GLU A 295 -4.25 -20.11 8.92
C GLU A 295 -3.16 -19.79 7.88
N GLU A 296 -3.47 -19.96 6.58
CA GLU A 296 -2.58 -19.63 5.48
C GLU A 296 -2.29 -18.12 5.42
N ASP A 297 -3.34 -17.28 5.54
CA ASP A 297 -3.16 -15.82 5.57
C ASP A 297 -2.40 -15.39 6.83
N GLU A 298 -2.68 -16.00 7.99
CA GLU A 298 -1.99 -15.65 9.23
C GLU A 298 -0.48 -15.94 9.12
N GLN A 299 -0.13 -17.09 8.55
CA GLN A 299 1.26 -17.46 8.28
C GLN A 299 1.92 -16.48 7.32
N LEU A 300 1.27 -16.18 6.19
CA LEU A 300 1.80 -15.24 5.21
C LEU A 300 1.99 -13.83 5.80
N ASN A 301 1.04 -13.35 6.61
CA ASN A 301 1.13 -12.06 7.28
C ASN A 301 2.36 -12.00 8.20
N LYS A 302 2.64 -13.06 8.97
CA LYS A 302 3.85 -13.16 9.80
C LYS A 302 5.13 -13.11 8.95
N ILE A 303 5.15 -13.82 7.83
CA ILE A 303 6.29 -13.86 6.89
C ILE A 303 6.54 -12.47 6.29
N MET A 304 5.50 -11.84 5.72
CA MET A 304 5.58 -10.52 5.11
C MET A 304 6.01 -9.44 6.11
N MET A 305 5.37 -9.36 7.28
CA MET A 305 5.78 -8.42 8.33
C MET A 305 7.23 -8.64 8.79
N SER A 306 7.71 -9.89 8.77
CA SER A 306 9.10 -10.20 9.12
C SER A 306 10.07 -9.70 8.06
N TYR A 307 9.81 -9.94 6.77
CA TYR A 307 10.64 -9.41 5.68
C TYR A 307 10.69 -7.87 5.70
N TRP A 308 9.54 -7.21 5.77
CA TRP A 308 9.46 -5.73 5.79
C TRP A 308 10.13 -5.16 7.05
N GLY A 309 9.90 -5.76 8.21
CA GLY A 309 10.52 -5.33 9.47
C GLY A 309 12.03 -5.53 9.50
N ASN A 310 12.54 -6.64 8.94
CA ASN A 310 13.98 -6.88 8.82
C ASN A 310 14.63 -5.90 7.85
N PHE A 311 13.98 -5.65 6.70
CA PHE A 311 14.46 -4.68 5.73
C PHE A 311 14.52 -3.28 6.34
N ALA A 312 13.47 -2.82 7.02
CA ALA A 312 13.45 -1.53 7.70
C ALA A 312 14.59 -1.40 8.74
N ARG A 313 14.89 -2.50 9.46
CA ARG A 313 15.94 -2.53 10.49
C ARG A 313 17.35 -2.56 9.91
N THR A 314 17.59 -3.34 8.86
CA THR A 314 18.94 -3.72 8.44
C THR A 314 19.29 -3.33 7.01
N GLY A 315 18.31 -3.15 6.13
CA GLY A 315 18.51 -3.01 4.68
C GLY A 315 18.56 -4.34 3.95
N SER A 316 18.26 -5.44 4.64
CA SER A 316 18.05 -6.78 4.07
C SER A 316 16.74 -7.36 4.60
N PRO A 317 15.88 -7.94 3.75
CA PRO A 317 14.66 -8.59 4.22
C PRO A 317 14.95 -9.90 4.97
N ASN A 318 16.14 -10.48 4.77
CA ASN A 318 16.52 -11.77 5.34
C ASN A 318 16.54 -11.79 6.87
N GLY A 319 16.17 -12.92 7.45
CA GLY A 319 16.19 -13.16 8.89
C GLY A 319 15.98 -14.64 9.23
N GLN A 320 16.11 -14.98 10.50
CA GLN A 320 15.95 -16.36 10.97
C GLN A 320 14.55 -16.90 10.68
N GLY A 321 14.47 -18.13 10.17
CA GLY A 321 13.19 -18.79 9.86
C GLY A 321 12.50 -18.33 8.58
N LEU A 322 13.16 -17.48 7.77
CA LEU A 322 12.66 -17.04 6.47
C LEU A 322 13.44 -17.70 5.34
N VAL A 323 12.78 -17.90 4.20
CA VAL A 323 13.44 -18.29 2.96
C VAL A 323 14.43 -17.20 2.56
N HIS A 324 15.58 -17.60 2.07
CA HIS A 324 16.58 -16.63 1.63
C HIS A 324 16.05 -15.82 0.44
N TRP A 325 16.03 -14.50 0.60
CA TRP A 325 15.68 -13.56 -0.44
C TRP A 325 16.96 -12.99 -1.06
N PRO A 326 17.29 -13.37 -2.31
CA PRO A 326 18.50 -12.90 -2.98
C PRO A 326 18.40 -11.42 -3.33
N LYS A 327 19.57 -10.78 -3.47
CA LYS A 327 19.65 -9.45 -4.07
C LYS A 327 19.38 -9.55 -5.56
N TYR A 328 18.61 -8.62 -6.08
CA TYR A 328 18.46 -8.42 -7.52
C TYR A 328 19.79 -7.95 -8.12
N GLY A 329 20.10 -8.41 -9.33
CA GLY A 329 21.33 -8.12 -10.04
C GLY A 329 21.28 -8.69 -11.46
N GLU A 330 22.43 -9.04 -12.04
CA GLU A 330 22.54 -9.50 -13.45
C GLU A 330 21.65 -10.71 -13.79
N LYS A 331 21.44 -11.61 -12.82
CA LYS A 331 20.58 -12.79 -12.99
C LYS A 331 19.09 -12.48 -12.84
N GLU A 332 18.75 -11.25 -12.45
CA GLU A 332 17.38 -10.79 -12.21
C GLU A 332 16.65 -11.68 -11.19
N ASP A 333 17.37 -12.12 -10.15
CA ASP A 333 16.82 -12.97 -9.10
C ASP A 333 15.71 -12.24 -8.33
N TYR A 334 14.60 -12.92 -8.07
CA TYR A 334 13.49 -12.41 -7.27
C TYR A 334 12.88 -13.50 -6.40
N LEU A 335 12.23 -13.10 -5.30
CA LEU A 335 11.49 -14.01 -4.44
C LEU A 335 10.01 -14.04 -4.86
N ALA A 336 9.51 -15.21 -5.26
CA ALA A 336 8.08 -15.45 -5.35
C ALA A 336 7.52 -15.66 -3.94
N ILE A 337 6.55 -14.84 -3.55
CA ILE A 337 5.96 -14.89 -2.22
C ILE A 337 4.52 -15.39 -2.33
N ASP A 338 4.26 -16.53 -1.69
CA ASP A 338 2.93 -17.10 -1.43
C ASP A 338 2.90 -17.61 0.02
N ALA A 339 1.75 -18.04 0.54
CA ALA A 339 1.65 -18.61 1.90
C ALA A 339 2.38 -19.97 2.01
N LYS A 340 2.26 -20.83 0.99
CA LYS A 340 2.73 -22.22 1.03
C LYS A 340 4.15 -22.40 0.53
N ASN A 341 4.51 -21.68 -0.52
CA ASN A 341 5.78 -21.87 -1.24
C ASN A 341 6.43 -20.51 -1.51
N GLN A 342 7.54 -20.21 -0.81
CA GLN A 342 8.42 -19.10 -1.20
C GLN A 342 9.63 -19.66 -1.91
N ASN A 343 9.82 -19.27 -3.17
CA ASN A 343 10.89 -19.79 -4.02
C ASN A 343 11.60 -18.66 -4.75
N VAL A 344 12.88 -18.87 -5.02
CA VAL A 344 13.68 -17.95 -5.83
C VAL A 344 13.52 -18.32 -7.29
N PHE A 345 13.27 -17.30 -8.12
CA PHE A 345 13.20 -17.42 -9.57
C PHE A 345 14.01 -16.30 -10.21
N GLN A 346 14.19 -16.38 -11.53
CA GLN A 346 14.93 -15.41 -12.33
C GLN A 346 14.02 -14.83 -13.41
N GLY A 347 14.24 -13.56 -13.76
CA GLY A 347 13.57 -12.92 -14.89
C GLY A 347 12.06 -12.83 -14.73
N LEU A 348 11.61 -12.07 -13.72
CA LEU A 348 10.19 -11.84 -13.46
C LEU A 348 9.49 -11.37 -14.75
N LYS A 349 8.61 -12.21 -15.32
CA LYS A 349 7.86 -11.95 -16.57
C LYS A 349 8.73 -11.44 -17.73
N LYS A 350 9.94 -11.97 -17.87
CA LYS A 350 10.96 -11.54 -18.86
C LYS A 350 10.43 -11.45 -20.29
N ASP A 351 9.64 -12.42 -20.74
CA ASP A 351 9.05 -12.42 -22.09
C ASP A 351 8.18 -11.17 -22.35
N LYS A 352 7.43 -10.72 -21.33
CA LYS A 352 6.60 -9.51 -21.45
C LYS A 352 7.46 -8.25 -21.49
N PHE A 353 8.53 -8.22 -20.70
CA PHE A 353 9.47 -7.09 -20.67
C PHE A 353 10.13 -6.90 -22.04
N VAL A 354 10.60 -7.97 -22.67
CA VAL A 354 11.20 -7.95 -24.01
C VAL A 354 10.23 -7.38 -25.04
N VAL A 355 8.98 -7.87 -25.08
CA VAL A 355 7.97 -7.38 -26.02
C VAL A 355 7.68 -5.89 -25.82
N LEU A 356 7.54 -5.43 -24.58
CA LEU A 356 7.22 -4.03 -24.28
C LEU A 356 8.37 -3.06 -24.57
N THR A 357 9.62 -3.51 -24.54
CA THR A 357 10.81 -2.67 -24.68
C THR A 357 11.46 -2.73 -26.08
N GLN A 358 11.34 -3.86 -26.78
CA GLN A 358 12.06 -4.10 -28.04
C GLN A 358 11.17 -4.05 -29.29
N THR A 359 9.84 -3.96 -29.17
CA THR A 359 8.98 -3.81 -30.35
C THR A 359 9.15 -2.39 -30.93
N PRO A 360 9.70 -2.20 -32.14
CA PRO A 360 10.05 -0.87 -32.64
C PRO A 360 8.82 0.02 -32.86
N PRO A 361 8.94 1.35 -32.70
CA PRO A 361 7.92 2.30 -33.15
C PRO A 361 7.81 2.40 -34.69
N GLU A 362 8.48 1.54 -35.46
CA GLU A 362 8.54 1.63 -36.93
C GLU A 362 7.17 1.43 -37.59
N ASN A 363 6.26 0.69 -36.94
CA ASN A 363 4.86 0.59 -37.35
C ASN A 363 4.05 1.90 -37.23
N PHE A 364 4.64 2.98 -36.68
CA PHE A 364 4.01 4.31 -36.63
C PHE A 364 4.38 5.22 -37.80
N LYS A 365 5.48 4.95 -38.53
CA LYS A 365 5.86 5.77 -39.69
C LYS A 365 5.03 5.44 -40.93
N GLU A 366 4.72 4.17 -41.19
CA GLU A 366 3.90 3.77 -42.34
C GLU A 366 2.44 4.29 -42.28
N GLN A 367 1.92 4.59 -41.08
CA GLN A 367 0.56 5.15 -40.92
C GLN A 367 0.47 6.67 -41.05
N LYS A 368 1.60 7.37 -41.19
CA LYS A 368 1.60 8.82 -41.48
C LYS A 368 1.55 9.08 -42.98
N ASP A 369 2.22 8.25 -43.78
CA ASP A 369 2.21 8.40 -45.23
C ASP A 369 0.92 7.92 -45.89
N SER A 370 0.19 6.98 -45.27
CA SER A 370 -1.11 6.51 -45.80
C SER A 370 -2.29 7.45 -45.50
N ARG A 371 -2.07 8.60 -44.86
CA ARG A 371 -3.14 9.58 -44.50
C ARG A 371 -3.09 10.88 -45.29
N HIS A 372 -2.21 10.98 -46.28
CA HIS A 372 -2.11 12.14 -47.17
C HIS A 372 -2.56 11.87 -48.61
N THR A 373 -3.12 10.70 -48.91
CA THR A 373 -3.59 10.35 -50.27
C THR A 373 -5.08 10.01 -50.40
N GLU A 374 -5.90 10.21 -49.36
CA GLU A 374 -7.35 10.18 -49.53
C GLU A 374 -8.01 11.35 -48.77
N PHE A 375 -8.70 12.18 -49.57
CA PHE A 375 -9.40 13.45 -49.30
C PHE A 375 -8.59 14.74 -49.35
#